data_AF-A0A497FAG6-F1
#
_entry.id   AF-A0A497FAG6-F1
#
_cell.length_a   1.000
_cell.length_b   1.000
_cell.length_c   1.000
_cell.angle_alpha   90.00
_cell.angle_beta   90.00
_cell.angle_gamma   90.00
#
_symmetry.space_group_name_H-M   'P 1'
#
loop_
_entity.id
_entity.type
_entity.pdbx_description
1 polymer ?
#
loop_
_entity_poly.entity_id
_entity_poly.type
_entity_poly.pdbx_seq_one_letter_code
_entity_poly.pdbx_strand_id
1 'polypeptide(L)'
;MNNRREVLELITYTALCYTAITALVHLLKTMNVDPQQAMIAVSYVPTASATAVDLVVKRRVEIWKYVKPLIKKPQLAIPTSLAIPWITWAIALAVATALGVDVRGPLVEPLHEPSKVLDTATFIATTLSASLLNTAVVIGEEVAWRGYMYVKLRRALSKYRETPLETPLHSTVVGAIWSLWHTPMILNYRLNYPTTGATGLLVQTPLMIAVSTVMKVLRDEMGFLPCALVHATYNTLAPYMYLSTPLPDIHSPSTGTLALTAWTATAAITHTVHRAKTRRKQHKPQRENRK
;
A
#
# COMPACT_ATOMS: atom_id res chain seq x y z
N MET A 1 7.12 3.90 -30.88
CA MET A 1 5.68 4.25 -30.72
C MET A 1 5.05 3.76 -29.40
N ASN A 2 5.47 2.63 -28.81
CA ASN A 2 4.76 2.01 -27.66
C ASN A 2 4.83 2.81 -26.33
N ASN A 3 5.93 3.53 -26.06
CA ASN A 3 6.12 4.22 -24.77
C ASN A 3 5.20 5.47 -24.62
N ARG A 4 5.08 6.30 -25.66
CA ARG A 4 4.24 7.51 -25.62
C ARG A 4 2.76 7.18 -25.32
N ARG A 5 2.25 6.09 -25.88
CA ARG A 5 0.88 5.63 -25.62
C ARG A 5 0.68 5.21 -24.16
N GLU A 6 1.60 4.42 -23.60
CA GLU A 6 1.51 4.00 -22.18
C GLU A 6 1.55 5.21 -21.23
N VAL A 7 2.37 6.23 -21.54
CA VAL A 7 2.42 7.48 -20.77
C VAL A 7 1.11 8.26 -20.88
N LEU A 8 0.55 8.41 -22.08
CA LEU A 8 -0.74 9.09 -22.26
C LEU A 8 -1.86 8.38 -21.50
N GLU A 9 -1.94 7.05 -21.57
CA GLU A 9 -2.94 6.27 -20.84
C GLU A 9 -2.80 6.42 -19.31
N LEU A 10 -1.57 6.51 -18.79
CA LEU A 10 -1.31 6.79 -17.37
C LEU A 10 -1.74 8.21 -16.97
N ILE A 11 -1.49 9.22 -17.80
CA ILE A 11 -1.92 10.60 -17.56
C ILE A 11 -3.45 10.68 -17.55
N THR A 12 -4.10 10.12 -18.57
CA THR A 12 -5.57 10.09 -18.66
C THR A 12 -6.19 9.37 -17.47
N TYR A 13 -5.64 8.21 -17.08
CA TYR A 13 -6.08 7.49 -15.89
C TYR A 13 -5.95 8.33 -14.62
N THR A 14 -4.81 9.00 -14.44
CA THR A 14 -4.54 9.80 -13.24
C THR A 14 -5.52 10.97 -13.15
N ALA A 15 -5.74 11.68 -14.24
CA ALA A 15 -6.68 12.80 -14.31
C ALA A 15 -8.13 12.35 -14.04
N LEU A 16 -8.55 11.25 -14.68
CA LEU A 16 -9.90 10.69 -14.50
C LEU A 16 -10.11 10.22 -13.05
N CYS A 17 -9.16 9.47 -12.50
CA CYS A 17 -9.23 8.95 -11.14
C CYS A 17 -9.32 10.07 -10.11
N TYR A 18 -8.48 11.09 -10.24
CA TYR A 18 -8.49 12.26 -9.34
C TYR A 18 -9.81 13.06 -9.46
N THR A 19 -10.30 13.25 -10.69
CA THR A 19 -11.57 13.96 -10.93
C THR A 19 -12.75 13.18 -10.32
N ALA A 20 -12.80 11.87 -10.55
CA ALA A 20 -13.86 11.00 -10.06
C ALA A 20 -13.88 10.95 -8.52
N ILE A 21 -12.73 10.81 -7.85
CA ILE A 21 -12.70 10.80 -6.38
C ILE A 21 -13.08 12.17 -5.82
N THR A 22 -12.64 13.27 -6.44
CA THR A 22 -13.01 14.62 -6.01
C THR A 22 -14.53 14.86 -6.14
N ALA A 23 -15.12 14.43 -7.25
CA ALA A 23 -16.56 14.53 -7.47
C ALA A 23 -17.34 13.67 -6.47
N LEU A 24 -16.89 12.43 -6.21
CA LEU A 24 -17.52 11.56 -5.21
C LEU A 24 -17.43 12.17 -3.80
N VAL A 25 -16.27 12.66 -3.39
CA VAL A 25 -16.07 13.32 -2.08
C VAL A 25 -16.98 14.55 -1.93
N HIS A 26 -17.14 15.33 -3.00
CA HIS A 26 -18.06 16.46 -3.00
C HIS A 26 -19.52 16.02 -2.86
N LEU A 27 -19.94 14.98 -3.60
CA LEU A 27 -21.28 14.40 -3.49
C LEU A 27 -21.56 13.84 -2.08
N LEU A 28 -20.62 13.11 -1.50
CA LEU A 28 -20.74 12.59 -0.13
C LEU A 28 -20.92 13.75 0.87
N LYS A 29 -20.27 14.89 0.62
CA LYS A 29 -20.36 16.07 1.46
C LYS A 29 -21.72 16.71 1.40
N THR A 30 -22.32 16.81 0.21
CA THR A 30 -23.70 17.34 0.07
C THR A 30 -24.73 16.39 0.68
N MET A 31 -24.44 15.10 0.75
CA MET A 31 -25.27 14.08 1.39
C MET A 31 -25.02 13.91 2.90
N ASN A 32 -24.03 14.63 3.47
CA ASN A 32 -23.60 14.46 4.86
C ASN A 32 -23.20 13.01 5.23
N VAL A 33 -22.54 12.32 4.30
CA VAL A 33 -22.04 10.94 4.48
C VAL A 33 -20.52 10.98 4.60
N ASP A 34 -19.97 10.38 5.65
CA ASP A 34 -18.52 10.28 5.81
C ASP A 34 -17.94 9.27 4.79
N PRO A 35 -16.80 9.54 4.12
CA PRO A 35 -16.17 8.59 3.21
C PRO A 35 -15.91 7.21 3.82
N GLN A 36 -15.67 7.12 5.13
CA GLN A 36 -15.50 5.85 5.84
C GLN A 36 -16.79 5.01 5.86
N GLN A 37 -17.96 5.62 5.71
CA GLN A 37 -19.24 4.91 5.55
C GLN A 37 -19.44 4.43 4.11
N ALA A 38 -18.75 5.03 3.14
CA ALA A 38 -18.82 4.73 1.72
C ALA A 38 -17.55 4.05 1.18
N MET A 39 -16.79 3.35 2.04
CA MET A 39 -15.46 2.81 1.70
C MET A 39 -15.46 1.92 0.46
N ILE A 40 -16.51 1.13 0.23
CA ILE A 40 -16.60 0.31 -0.98
C ILE A 40 -16.65 1.21 -2.23
N ALA A 41 -17.51 2.24 -2.23
CA ALA A 41 -17.62 3.15 -3.36
C ALA A 41 -16.31 3.91 -3.59
N VAL A 42 -15.72 4.43 -2.51
CA VAL A 42 -14.43 5.14 -2.52
C VAL A 42 -13.32 4.25 -3.07
N SER A 43 -13.11 3.06 -2.48
CA SER A 43 -12.03 2.15 -2.86
C SER A 43 -12.15 1.63 -4.30
N TYR A 44 -13.33 1.63 -4.91
CA TYR A 44 -13.51 1.18 -6.29
C TYR A 44 -13.35 2.28 -7.35
N VAL A 45 -13.25 3.56 -6.95
CA VAL A 45 -13.00 4.68 -7.90
C VAL A 45 -11.75 4.46 -8.78
N PRO A 46 -10.59 4.03 -8.24
CA PRO A 46 -9.41 3.75 -9.05
C PRO A 46 -9.66 2.67 -10.11
N THR A 47 -10.28 1.55 -9.74
CA THR A 47 -10.58 0.46 -10.69
C THR A 47 -11.60 0.87 -11.75
N ALA A 48 -12.64 1.62 -11.36
CA ALA A 48 -13.61 2.16 -12.30
C ALA A 48 -12.92 3.08 -13.32
N SER A 49 -12.00 3.92 -12.87
CA SER A 49 -11.23 4.84 -13.73
C SER A 49 -10.31 4.08 -14.68
N ALA A 50 -9.60 3.06 -14.22
CA ALA A 50 -8.77 2.20 -15.07
C ALA A 50 -9.61 1.48 -16.14
N THR A 51 -10.78 0.97 -15.76
CA THR A 51 -11.73 0.30 -16.65
C THR A 51 -12.26 1.26 -17.71
N ALA A 52 -12.61 2.48 -17.33
CA ALA A 52 -13.07 3.52 -18.25
C ALA A 52 -11.99 3.89 -19.28
N VAL A 53 -10.72 4.03 -18.87
CA VAL A 53 -9.62 4.27 -19.82
C VAL A 53 -9.45 3.12 -20.79
N ASP A 54 -9.49 1.87 -20.31
CA ASP A 54 -9.44 0.68 -21.17
C ASP A 54 -10.58 0.66 -22.20
N LEU A 55 -11.82 0.96 -21.78
CA LEU A 55 -12.97 1.05 -22.67
C LEU A 55 -12.84 2.15 -23.72
N VAL A 56 -12.39 3.35 -23.32
CA VAL A 56 -12.26 4.49 -24.23
C VAL A 56 -11.12 4.29 -25.22
N VAL A 57 -9.95 3.84 -24.74
CA VAL A 57 -8.72 3.79 -25.54
C VAL A 57 -8.56 2.48 -26.31
N LYS A 58 -9.02 1.36 -25.76
CA LYS A 58 -8.86 0.03 -26.38
C LYS A 58 -10.16 -0.60 -26.84
N ARG A 59 -11.32 0.01 -26.53
CA ARG A 59 -12.65 -0.54 -26.83
C ARG A 59 -12.91 -1.93 -26.22
N ARG A 60 -12.18 -2.29 -25.16
CA ARG A 60 -12.35 -3.55 -24.41
C ARG A 60 -11.77 -3.43 -23.00
N VAL A 61 -12.34 -4.16 -22.04
CA VAL A 61 -11.84 -4.26 -20.66
C VAL A 61 -10.80 -5.37 -20.55
N GLU A 62 -9.59 -5.06 -20.10
CA GLU A 62 -8.51 -6.06 -19.95
C GLU A 62 -8.05 -6.24 -18.50
N ILE A 63 -8.88 -5.87 -17.53
CA ILE A 63 -8.49 -5.75 -16.13
C ILE A 63 -7.83 -7.01 -15.55
N TRP A 64 -8.33 -8.18 -15.97
CA TRP A 64 -7.79 -9.49 -15.59
C TRP A 64 -6.34 -9.72 -16.02
N LYS A 65 -5.86 -9.05 -17.08
CA LYS A 65 -4.46 -9.13 -17.51
C LYS A 65 -3.54 -8.39 -16.56
N TYR A 66 -4.04 -7.37 -15.87
CA TYR A 66 -3.25 -6.53 -14.97
C TYR A 66 -3.00 -7.16 -13.60
N VAL A 67 -3.91 -8.02 -13.16
CA VAL A 67 -3.78 -8.74 -11.88
C VAL A 67 -2.98 -10.05 -12.01
N LYS A 68 -2.63 -10.48 -13.24
CA LYS A 68 -1.82 -11.69 -13.45
C LYS A 68 -0.32 -11.46 -13.22
N PRO A 69 0.41 -12.44 -12.68
CA PRO A 69 -0.10 -13.60 -11.95
C PRO A 69 -0.74 -13.15 -10.64
N LEU A 70 -1.84 -13.83 -10.25
CA LEU A 70 -2.58 -13.52 -9.04
C LEU A 70 -1.73 -13.73 -7.80
N ILE A 71 -1.09 -14.89 -7.70
CA ILE A 71 -0.18 -15.23 -6.61
C ILE A 71 0.92 -16.18 -7.12
N LYS A 72 2.11 -16.08 -6.53
CA LYS A 72 3.26 -16.97 -6.73
C LYS A 72 3.66 -17.47 -5.36
N LYS A 73 3.91 -18.78 -5.22
CA LYS A 73 4.35 -19.41 -3.94
C LYS A 73 3.42 -19.06 -2.77
N PRO A 74 2.12 -19.44 -2.83
CA PRO A 74 1.11 -19.05 -1.86
C PRO A 74 1.50 -19.33 -0.40
N GLN A 75 2.18 -20.45 -0.14
CA GLN A 75 2.66 -20.85 1.18
C GLN A 75 3.65 -19.87 1.81
N LEU A 76 4.35 -19.07 1.01
CA LEU A 76 5.22 -17.99 1.49
C LEU A 76 4.53 -16.63 1.37
N ALA A 77 3.79 -16.43 0.29
CA ALA A 77 3.22 -15.15 -0.06
C ALA A 77 2.14 -14.70 0.93
N ILE A 78 1.23 -15.59 1.33
CA ILE A 78 0.16 -15.27 2.28
C ILE A 78 0.74 -14.89 3.66
N PRO A 79 1.53 -15.74 4.35
CA PRO A 79 2.05 -15.39 5.67
C PRO A 79 2.96 -14.17 5.64
N THR A 80 3.79 -14.01 4.59
CA THR A 80 4.64 -12.81 4.45
C THR A 80 3.80 -11.54 4.36
N SER A 81 2.72 -11.56 3.57
CA SER A 81 1.86 -10.39 3.36
C SER A 81 1.12 -10.00 4.63
N LEU A 82 0.62 -10.99 5.38
CA LEU A 82 -0.02 -10.74 6.66
C LEU A 82 0.98 -10.23 7.70
N ALA A 83 2.21 -10.76 7.74
CA ALA A 83 3.20 -10.39 8.74
C ALA A 83 3.81 -8.98 8.55
N ILE A 84 3.91 -8.48 7.32
CA ILE A 84 4.61 -7.20 7.03
C ILE A 84 4.06 -6.01 7.82
N PRO A 85 2.74 -5.74 7.85
CA PRO A 85 2.22 -4.62 8.65
C PRO A 85 2.42 -4.79 10.16
N TRP A 86 2.36 -6.01 10.69
CA TRP A 86 2.66 -6.28 12.10
C TRP A 86 4.12 -5.99 12.45
N ILE A 87 5.06 -6.48 11.63
CA ILE A 87 6.49 -6.21 11.80
C ILE A 87 6.75 -4.71 11.71
N THR A 88 6.10 -4.04 10.76
CA THR A 88 6.25 -2.59 10.59
C THR A 88 5.70 -1.82 11.79
N TRP A 89 4.56 -2.23 12.36
CA TRP A 89 4.06 -1.65 13.60
C TRP A 89 5.00 -1.87 14.78
N ALA A 90 5.55 -3.08 14.93
CA ALA A 90 6.53 -3.38 15.97
C ALA A 90 7.80 -2.51 15.85
N ILE A 91 8.28 -2.25 14.63
CA ILE A 91 9.38 -1.30 14.37
C ILE A 91 8.98 0.11 14.83
N ALA A 92 7.77 0.57 14.49
CA ALA A 92 7.30 1.90 14.90
C ALA A 92 7.22 2.04 16.42
N LEU A 93 6.74 1.01 17.13
CA LEU A 93 6.71 0.96 18.60
C LEU A 93 8.12 0.97 19.19
N ALA A 94 9.04 0.17 18.65
CA ALA A 94 10.43 0.16 19.11
C ALA A 94 11.11 1.53 18.95
N VAL A 95 10.87 2.22 17.83
CA VAL A 95 11.36 3.60 17.62
C VAL A 95 10.72 4.57 18.61
N ALA A 96 9.40 4.47 18.85
CA ALA A 96 8.71 5.31 19.82
C ALA A 96 9.29 5.14 21.23
N THR A 97 9.48 3.89 21.69
CA THR A 97 10.10 3.58 22.97
C THR A 97 11.53 4.13 23.07
N ALA A 98 12.33 3.99 22.01
CA ALA A 98 13.70 4.54 21.98
C ALA A 98 13.74 6.07 22.06
N LEU A 99 12.67 6.75 21.62
CA LEU A 99 12.50 8.20 21.73
C LEU A 99 11.87 8.64 23.06
N GLY A 100 11.62 7.71 24.00
CA GLY A 100 10.99 8.00 25.28
C GLY A 100 9.49 8.28 25.20
N VAL A 101 8.84 7.87 24.10
CA VAL A 101 7.39 7.99 23.93
C VAL A 101 6.70 6.83 24.63
N ASP A 102 5.65 7.14 25.39
CA ASP A 102 4.80 6.12 26.00
C ASP A 102 4.09 5.28 24.94
N VAL A 103 4.18 3.95 25.07
CA VAL A 103 3.64 2.98 24.13
C VAL A 103 2.64 2.08 24.83
N ARG A 104 1.55 1.76 24.14
CA ARG A 104 0.45 0.96 24.70
C ARG A 104 -0.25 0.11 23.64
N GLY A 105 -1.19 -0.70 24.11
CA GLY A 105 -2.04 -1.54 23.26
C GLY A 105 -1.60 -3.00 23.22
N PRO A 106 -2.21 -3.80 22.35
CA PRO A 106 -2.20 -5.27 22.45
C PRO A 106 -0.83 -5.90 22.21
N LEU A 107 0.11 -5.21 21.55
CA LEU A 107 1.48 -5.70 21.38
C LEU A 107 2.40 -5.41 22.58
N VAL A 108 2.00 -4.48 23.46
CA VAL A 108 2.83 -3.97 24.57
C VAL A 108 2.33 -4.48 25.92
N GLU A 109 1.00 -4.53 26.10
CA GLU A 109 0.34 -4.99 27.33
C GLU A 109 0.86 -6.34 27.87
N PRO A 110 0.99 -7.42 27.07
CA PRO A 110 1.43 -8.71 27.58
C PRO A 110 2.89 -8.73 28.07
N LEU A 111 3.69 -7.71 27.74
CA LEU A 111 5.08 -7.59 28.23
C LEU A 111 5.12 -7.14 29.70
N HIS A 112 4.08 -6.45 30.17
CA HIS A 112 3.98 -5.92 31.53
C HIS A 112 2.99 -6.73 32.38
N GLU A 113 1.92 -7.24 31.75
CA GLU A 113 0.86 -8.01 32.40
C GLU A 113 0.65 -9.36 31.69
N PRO A 114 1.26 -10.46 32.17
CA PRO A 114 1.14 -11.78 31.54
C PRO A 114 -0.31 -12.29 31.38
N SER A 115 -1.25 -11.80 32.20
CA SER A 115 -2.68 -12.09 32.06
C SER A 115 -3.27 -11.61 30.73
N LYS A 116 -2.64 -10.64 30.06
CA LYS A 116 -3.07 -10.07 28.77
C LYS A 116 -2.67 -10.90 27.54
N VAL A 117 -1.99 -12.03 27.74
CA VAL A 117 -1.56 -12.91 26.63
C VAL A 117 -2.76 -13.45 25.85
N LEU A 118 -3.85 -13.85 26.53
CA LEU A 118 -5.04 -14.38 25.86
C LEU A 118 -5.79 -13.29 25.07
N ASP A 119 -5.89 -12.08 25.63
CA ASP A 119 -6.48 -10.91 24.97
C ASP A 119 -5.69 -10.57 23.70
N THR A 120 -4.37 -10.60 23.78
CA THR A 120 -3.46 -10.38 22.65
C THR A 120 -3.63 -11.46 21.58
N ALA A 121 -3.69 -12.73 21.96
CA ALA A 121 -3.91 -13.83 21.02
C ALA A 121 -5.27 -13.69 20.31
N THR A 122 -6.31 -13.32 21.05
CA THR A 122 -7.66 -13.06 20.49
C THR A 122 -7.64 -11.87 19.53
N PHE A 123 -6.94 -10.79 19.90
CA PHE A 123 -6.76 -9.62 19.04
C PHE A 123 -6.05 -9.99 17.74
N ILE A 124 -4.97 -10.76 17.80
CA ILE A 124 -4.25 -11.24 16.60
C ILE A 124 -5.18 -12.10 15.73
N ALA A 125 -5.91 -13.05 16.31
CA ALA A 125 -6.82 -13.91 15.55
C ALA A 125 -7.92 -13.09 14.84
N THR A 126 -8.58 -12.19 15.56
CA THR A 126 -9.68 -11.38 15.04
C THR A 126 -9.23 -10.40 13.97
N THR A 127 -8.09 -9.73 14.15
CA THR A 127 -7.54 -8.80 13.16
C THR A 127 -7.00 -9.50 11.91
N LEU A 128 -6.48 -10.73 12.02
CA LEU A 128 -6.15 -11.54 10.86
C LEU A 128 -7.40 -11.90 10.06
N SER A 129 -8.48 -12.33 10.71
CA SER A 129 -9.77 -12.59 10.04
C SER A 129 -10.34 -11.32 9.39
N ALA A 130 -10.32 -10.19 10.10
CA ALA A 130 -10.79 -8.90 9.58
C ALA A 130 -9.94 -8.43 8.38
N SER A 131 -8.62 -8.66 8.38
CA SER A 131 -7.74 -8.36 7.25
C SER A 131 -8.13 -9.13 5.98
N LEU A 132 -8.48 -10.41 6.12
CA LEU A 132 -8.93 -11.22 4.97
C LEU A 132 -10.24 -10.69 4.39
N LEU A 133 -11.19 -10.30 5.24
CA LEU A 133 -12.45 -9.69 4.80
C LEU A 133 -12.21 -8.31 4.15
N ASN A 134 -11.38 -7.48 4.76
CA ASN A 134 -11.03 -6.15 4.26
C ASN A 134 -10.30 -6.19 2.90
N THR A 135 -9.71 -7.35 2.55
CA THR A 135 -9.11 -7.57 1.23
C THR A 135 -10.13 -7.33 0.10
N ALA A 136 -11.40 -7.66 0.31
CA ALA A 136 -12.44 -7.41 -0.69
C ALA A 136 -12.64 -5.91 -0.98
N VAL A 137 -12.51 -5.05 0.03
CA VAL A 137 -12.64 -3.59 -0.11
C VAL A 137 -11.43 -3.03 -0.86
N VAL A 138 -10.22 -3.34 -0.38
CA VAL A 138 -8.98 -2.76 -0.93
C VAL A 138 -8.61 -3.33 -2.31
N ILE A 139 -9.16 -4.48 -2.73
CA ILE A 139 -8.96 -4.99 -4.10
C ILE A 139 -9.43 -3.98 -5.14
N GLY A 140 -10.49 -3.21 -4.86
CA GLY A 140 -10.94 -2.10 -5.71
C GLY A 140 -9.86 -1.06 -5.97
N GLU A 141 -8.96 -0.83 -5.01
CA GLU A 141 -7.84 0.08 -5.16
C GLU A 141 -6.66 -0.62 -5.86
N GLU A 142 -6.31 -1.80 -5.37
CA GLU A 142 -5.10 -2.50 -5.80
C GLU A 142 -5.13 -2.91 -7.26
N VAL A 143 -6.30 -3.29 -7.78
CA VAL A 143 -6.46 -3.60 -9.21
C VAL A 143 -5.97 -2.44 -10.08
N ALA A 144 -6.16 -1.19 -9.64
CA ALA A 144 -5.64 -0.03 -10.33
C ALA A 144 -4.16 0.25 -9.99
N TRP A 145 -3.81 0.31 -8.70
CA TRP A 145 -2.45 0.68 -8.26
C TRP A 145 -1.38 -0.38 -8.58
N ARG A 146 -1.61 -1.63 -8.19
CA ARG A 146 -0.67 -2.77 -8.33
C ARG A 146 -0.99 -3.67 -9.53
N GLY A 147 -2.13 -3.41 -10.18
CA GLY A 147 -2.47 -3.97 -11.48
C GLY A 147 -2.19 -2.98 -12.62
N TYR A 148 -3.17 -2.14 -12.95
CA TYR A 148 -3.19 -1.30 -14.14
C TYR A 148 -1.96 -0.38 -14.23
N MET A 149 -1.76 0.49 -13.22
CA MET A 149 -0.63 1.42 -13.16
C MET A 149 0.69 0.67 -13.12
N TYR A 150 0.76 -0.40 -12.32
CA TYR A 150 1.96 -1.22 -12.23
C TYR A 150 2.47 -1.66 -13.60
N VAL A 151 1.60 -2.32 -14.37
CA VAL A 151 1.96 -2.91 -15.67
C VAL A 151 2.30 -1.82 -16.68
N LYS A 152 1.50 -0.76 -16.76
CA LYS A 152 1.74 0.34 -17.70
C LYS A 152 3.01 1.11 -17.39
N LEU A 153 3.21 1.48 -16.13
CA LEU A 153 4.37 2.24 -15.70
C LEU A 153 5.65 1.43 -15.90
N ARG A 154 5.63 0.11 -15.65
CA ARG A 154 6.79 -0.75 -15.95
C ARG A 154 7.13 -0.80 -17.43
N ARG A 155 6.13 -0.79 -18.32
CA ARG A 155 6.35 -0.71 -19.78
C ARG A 155 6.89 0.66 -20.19
N ALA A 156 6.34 1.73 -19.60
CA ALA A 156 6.76 3.09 -19.88
C ALA A 156 8.21 3.34 -19.42
N LEU A 157 8.59 2.77 -18.27
CA LEU A 157 9.93 2.80 -17.68
C LEU A 157 10.83 1.66 -18.15
N SER A 158 10.52 1.00 -19.27
CA SER A 158 11.27 -0.17 -19.76
C SER A 158 12.78 0.08 -19.92
N LYS A 159 13.21 1.32 -20.21
CA LYS A 159 14.63 1.71 -20.26
C LYS A 159 15.37 1.60 -18.92
N TYR A 160 14.64 1.67 -17.81
CA TYR A 160 15.19 1.52 -16.45
C TYR A 160 15.02 0.10 -15.91
N ARG A 161 14.48 -0.83 -16.70
CA ARG A 161 14.25 -2.20 -16.26
C ARG A 161 15.56 -2.85 -15.84
N GLU A 162 15.53 -3.57 -14.72
CA GLU A 162 16.68 -4.24 -14.09
C GLU A 162 17.79 -3.29 -13.58
N THR A 163 17.61 -1.98 -13.69
CA THR A 163 18.51 -1.00 -13.08
C THR A 163 18.21 -0.78 -11.60
N PRO A 164 19.15 -0.23 -10.80
CA PRO A 164 18.89 0.22 -9.43
C PRO A 164 17.74 1.20 -9.27
N LEU A 165 17.37 1.88 -10.36
CA LEU A 165 16.36 2.93 -10.37
C LEU A 165 14.95 2.39 -10.68
N GLU A 166 14.77 1.15 -11.15
CA GLU A 166 13.43 0.62 -11.52
C GLU A 166 12.45 0.74 -10.35
N THR A 167 12.79 0.16 -9.20
CA THR A 167 11.91 0.11 -8.04
C THR A 167 11.68 1.50 -7.43
N PRO A 168 12.71 2.33 -7.17
CA PRO A 168 12.50 3.69 -6.67
C PRO A 168 11.63 4.53 -7.60
N LEU A 169 11.92 4.59 -8.90
CA LEU A 169 11.14 5.40 -9.85
C LEU A 169 9.68 4.94 -9.94
N HIS A 170 9.47 3.63 -10.02
CA HIS A 170 8.13 3.05 -10.08
C HIS A 170 7.32 3.37 -8.82
N SER A 171 7.92 3.16 -7.66
CA SER A 171 7.27 3.34 -6.35
C SER A 171 7.01 4.81 -6.04
N THR A 172 7.89 5.72 -6.45
CA THR A 172 7.69 7.17 -6.32
C THR A 172 6.47 7.63 -7.11
N VAL A 173 6.36 7.22 -8.38
CA VAL A 173 5.23 7.63 -9.23
C VAL A 173 3.90 7.05 -8.73
N VAL A 174 3.86 5.75 -8.42
CA VAL A 174 2.65 5.11 -7.89
C VAL A 174 2.27 5.70 -6.53
N GLY A 175 3.23 5.84 -5.62
CA GLY A 175 2.99 6.39 -4.28
C GLY A 175 2.52 7.83 -4.31
N ALA A 176 3.10 8.68 -5.17
CA ALA A 176 2.67 10.07 -5.31
C ALA A 176 1.25 10.19 -5.88
N ILE A 177 0.91 9.40 -6.90
CA ILE A 177 -0.45 9.41 -7.49
C ILE A 177 -1.47 8.85 -6.49
N TRP A 178 -1.12 7.80 -5.77
CA TRP A 178 -1.98 7.23 -4.73
C TRP A 178 -2.18 8.23 -3.57
N SER A 179 -1.15 9.02 -3.20
CA SER A 179 -1.27 10.14 -2.24
C SER A 179 -2.16 11.27 -2.75
N LEU A 180 -2.00 11.63 -4.03
CA LEU A 180 -2.86 12.62 -4.66
C LEU A 180 -4.33 12.19 -4.63
N TRP A 181 -4.64 10.91 -4.85
CA TRP A 181 -6.00 10.38 -4.74
C TRP A 181 -6.60 10.52 -3.33
N HIS A 182 -5.80 10.47 -2.27
CA HIS A 182 -6.28 10.71 -0.89
C HIS A 182 -6.58 12.18 -0.59
N THR A 183 -5.98 13.11 -1.34
CA THR A 183 -5.99 14.54 -1.02
C THR A 183 -7.39 15.12 -0.81
N PRO A 184 -8.41 14.85 -1.68
CA PRO A 184 -9.75 15.39 -1.47
C PRO A 184 -10.41 14.92 -0.17
N MET A 185 -10.15 13.67 0.24
CA MET A 185 -10.67 13.11 1.50
C MET A 185 -9.97 13.70 2.71
N ILE A 186 -8.64 13.88 2.66
CA ILE A 186 -7.86 14.51 3.73
C ILE A 186 -8.32 15.96 3.94
N LEU A 187 -8.51 16.72 2.85
CA LEU A 187 -8.90 18.13 2.95
C LEU A 187 -10.34 18.35 3.43
N ASN A 188 -11.28 17.48 3.04
CA ASN A 188 -12.70 17.66 3.38
C ASN A 188 -13.14 16.95 4.65
N TYR A 189 -12.52 15.80 4.98
CA TYR A 189 -12.94 14.92 6.07
C TYR A 189 -11.84 14.65 7.09
N ARG A 190 -10.64 15.23 6.90
CA ARG A 190 -9.50 15.01 7.78
C ARG A 190 -9.16 13.52 7.92
N LEU A 191 -9.41 12.74 6.86
CA LEU A 191 -9.11 11.31 6.81
C LEU A 191 -7.64 11.10 7.21
N ASN A 192 -7.40 10.17 8.14
CA ASN A 192 -6.08 9.85 8.73
C ASN A 192 -5.41 10.96 9.56
N TYR A 193 -5.87 12.21 9.46
CA TYR A 193 -5.28 13.38 10.13
C TYR A 193 -6.37 14.22 10.83
N PRO A 194 -7.15 13.65 11.76
CA PRO A 194 -8.28 14.32 12.41
C PRO A 194 -7.87 15.62 13.13
N THR A 195 -6.66 15.67 13.67
CA THR A 195 -6.14 16.81 14.43
C THR A 195 -5.36 17.78 13.55
N THR A 196 -4.42 17.30 12.73
CA THR A 196 -3.52 18.17 11.95
C THR A 196 -4.07 18.55 10.56
N GLY A 197 -5.03 17.78 10.04
CA GLY A 197 -5.71 18.09 8.78
C GLY A 197 -4.76 18.12 7.58
N ALA A 198 -4.75 19.23 6.84
CA ALA A 198 -4.04 19.34 5.57
C ALA A 198 -2.50 19.22 5.71
N THR A 199 -1.92 19.56 6.85
CA THR A 199 -0.46 19.43 7.06
C THR A 199 0.00 17.98 7.05
N GLY A 200 -0.90 17.03 7.31
CA GLY A 200 -0.65 15.60 7.17
C GLY A 200 -0.20 15.17 5.77
N LEU A 201 -0.55 15.95 4.72
CA LEU A 201 -0.12 15.68 3.34
C LEU A 201 1.41 15.65 3.16
N LEU A 202 2.15 16.38 4.02
CA LEU A 202 3.61 16.40 4.03
C LEU A 202 4.21 15.03 4.40
N VAL A 203 3.52 14.28 5.26
CA VAL A 203 3.93 12.93 5.68
C VAL A 203 3.27 11.84 4.84
N GLN A 204 2.02 12.07 4.41
CA GLN A 204 1.26 11.13 3.58
C GLN A 204 2.02 10.72 2.31
N THR A 205 2.56 11.69 1.58
CA THR A 205 3.23 11.42 0.30
C THR A 205 4.47 10.53 0.45
N PRO A 206 5.47 10.87 1.29
CA PRO A 206 6.62 9.99 1.49
C PRO A 206 6.23 8.63 2.10
N LEU A 207 5.22 8.59 2.98
CA LEU A 207 4.72 7.33 3.55
C LEU A 207 4.19 6.41 2.44
N MET A 208 3.37 6.93 1.54
CA MET A 208 2.80 6.14 0.44
C MET A 208 3.84 5.69 -0.57
N ILE A 209 4.93 6.44 -0.74
CA ILE A 209 6.09 6.00 -1.54
C ILE A 209 6.81 4.83 -0.85
N ALA A 210 7.01 4.89 0.47
CA ALA A 210 7.62 3.79 1.24
C ALA A 210 6.77 2.51 1.18
N VAL A 211 5.46 2.61 1.42
CA VAL A 211 4.50 1.50 1.29
C VAL A 211 4.49 0.95 -0.14
N SER A 212 4.49 1.83 -1.16
CA SER A 212 4.54 1.44 -2.57
C SER A 212 5.81 0.67 -2.92
N THR A 213 6.94 0.98 -2.27
CA THR A 213 8.21 0.28 -2.46
C THR A 213 8.11 -1.17 -1.99
N VAL A 214 7.56 -1.41 -0.81
CA VAL A 214 7.32 -2.77 -0.29
C VAL A 214 6.39 -3.54 -1.23
N MET A 215 5.27 -2.94 -1.64
CA MET A 215 4.30 -3.59 -2.52
C MET A 215 4.85 -3.83 -3.93
N LYS A 216 5.73 -2.95 -4.46
CA LYS A 216 6.43 -3.18 -5.73
C LYS A 216 7.26 -4.45 -5.67
N VAL A 217 8.05 -4.64 -4.60
CA VAL A 217 8.85 -5.85 -4.38
C VAL A 217 7.96 -7.09 -4.27
N LEU A 218 6.88 -7.03 -3.49
CA LEU A 218 5.93 -8.14 -3.37
C LEU A 218 5.26 -8.47 -4.70
N ARG A 219 4.89 -7.46 -5.49
CA ARG A 219 4.28 -7.66 -6.80
C ARG A 219 5.20 -8.43 -7.74
N ASP A 220 6.50 -8.11 -7.75
CA ASP A 220 7.49 -8.82 -8.54
C ASP A 220 7.74 -10.25 -8.04
N GLU A 221 7.91 -10.44 -6.73
CA GLU A 221 8.30 -11.74 -6.16
C GLU A 221 7.13 -12.71 -5.98
N MET A 222 5.96 -12.20 -5.61
CA MET A 222 4.86 -12.98 -5.03
C MET A 222 3.52 -12.79 -5.74
N GLY A 223 3.36 -11.79 -6.60
CA GLY A 223 2.13 -11.59 -7.38
C GLY A 223 1.21 -10.50 -6.84
N PHE A 224 -0.01 -10.43 -7.37
CA PHE A 224 -0.95 -9.33 -7.12
C PHE A 224 -1.58 -9.39 -5.72
N LEU A 225 -2.16 -10.54 -5.37
CA LEU A 225 -2.90 -10.76 -4.14
C LEU A 225 -2.09 -10.41 -2.87
N PRO A 226 -0.78 -10.69 -2.78
CA PRO A 226 0.08 -10.23 -1.69
C PRO A 226 0.02 -8.72 -1.41
N CYS A 227 -0.09 -7.89 -2.45
CA CYS A 227 -0.20 -6.44 -2.28
C CYS A 227 -1.52 -6.05 -1.60
N ALA A 228 -2.62 -6.67 -2.04
CA ALA A 228 -3.94 -6.47 -1.44
C ALA A 228 -4.01 -6.96 0.00
N LEU A 229 -3.37 -8.10 0.32
CA LEU A 229 -3.28 -8.58 1.69
C LEU A 229 -2.49 -7.62 2.60
N VAL A 230 -1.33 -7.10 2.15
CA VAL A 230 -0.59 -6.10 2.92
C VAL A 230 -1.42 -4.83 3.15
N HIS A 231 -2.09 -4.34 2.11
CA HIS A 231 -2.93 -3.15 2.20
C HIS A 231 -4.09 -3.39 3.18
N ALA A 232 -4.80 -4.51 3.04
CA ALA A 232 -5.92 -4.86 3.90
C ALA A 232 -5.50 -4.99 5.37
N THR A 233 -4.40 -5.70 5.64
CA THR A 233 -3.87 -5.84 6.99
C THR A 233 -3.42 -4.51 7.57
N TYR A 234 -2.76 -3.66 6.78
CA TYR A 234 -2.39 -2.33 7.24
C TYR A 234 -3.63 -1.49 7.60
N ASN A 235 -4.66 -1.46 6.75
CA ASN A 235 -5.90 -0.73 7.04
C ASN A 235 -6.63 -1.28 8.27
N THR A 236 -6.65 -2.61 8.45
CA THR A 236 -7.26 -3.24 9.62
C THR A 236 -6.52 -2.88 10.92
N LEU A 237 -5.19 -2.77 10.87
CA LEU A 237 -4.37 -2.43 12.04
C LEU A 237 -4.28 -0.91 12.29
N ALA A 238 -4.52 -0.08 11.28
CA ALA A 238 -4.31 1.37 11.33
C ALA A 238 -4.98 2.08 12.53
N PRO A 239 -6.22 1.76 12.95
CA PRO A 239 -6.82 2.35 14.14
C PRO A 239 -6.08 1.98 15.44
N TYR A 240 -5.63 0.74 15.56
CA TYR A 240 -4.89 0.26 16.74
C TYR A 240 -3.47 0.82 16.78
N MET A 241 -2.83 0.94 15.61
CA MET A 241 -1.57 1.66 15.46
C MET A 241 -1.76 3.09 15.96
N TYR A 242 -2.78 3.80 15.48
CA TYR A 242 -3.02 5.20 15.84
C TYR A 242 -3.12 5.40 17.37
N LEU A 243 -3.83 4.51 18.05
CA LEU A 243 -4.05 4.57 19.51
C LEU A 243 -2.85 4.12 20.35
N SER A 244 -1.86 3.47 19.75
CA SER A 244 -0.72 2.86 20.47
C SER A 244 0.29 3.86 21.02
N THR A 245 0.17 5.15 20.70
CA THR A 245 0.95 6.24 21.30
C THR A 245 0.03 7.44 21.61
N PRO A 246 0.43 8.36 22.51
CA PRO A 246 -0.32 9.59 22.77
C PRO A 246 0.02 10.72 21.77
N LEU A 247 0.81 10.44 20.74
CA LEU A 247 1.32 11.46 19.82
C LEU A 247 0.20 12.00 18.90
N PRO A 248 0.33 13.25 18.42
CA PRO A 248 -0.53 13.76 17.35
C PRO A 248 -0.49 12.87 16.10
N ASP A 249 -1.55 12.89 15.31
CA ASP A 249 -1.71 12.05 14.11
C ASP A 249 -0.53 12.10 13.13
N ILE A 250 0.07 13.29 12.91
CA ILE A 250 1.24 13.53 12.05
C ILE A 250 2.51 12.84 12.55
N HIS A 251 2.52 12.40 13.82
CA HIS A 251 3.59 11.63 14.44
C HIS A 251 3.17 10.21 14.83
N SER A 252 1.90 9.83 14.61
CA SER A 252 1.37 8.52 14.96
C SER A 252 2.09 7.36 14.24
N PRO A 253 2.09 6.14 14.81
CA PRO A 253 2.64 4.97 14.15
C PRO A 253 1.68 4.37 13.11
N SER A 254 0.49 4.96 12.93
CA SER A 254 -0.45 4.62 11.86
C SER A 254 -0.09 5.31 10.55
N THR A 255 -0.08 6.66 10.54
CA THR A 255 0.09 7.47 9.32
C THR A 255 1.10 8.61 9.45
N GLY A 256 1.66 8.80 10.64
CA GLY A 256 2.61 9.88 10.94
C GLY A 256 4.07 9.54 10.71
N THR A 257 4.97 10.36 11.26
CA THR A 257 6.43 10.23 11.10
C THR A 257 6.97 8.90 11.64
N LEU A 258 6.36 8.34 12.69
CA LEU A 258 6.70 6.98 13.16
C LEU A 258 6.35 5.92 12.11
N ALA A 259 5.16 6.01 11.50
CA ALA A 259 4.77 5.12 10.41
C ALA A 259 5.71 5.25 9.21
N LEU A 260 6.02 6.49 8.80
CA LEU A 260 6.97 6.76 7.71
C LEU A 260 8.34 6.13 7.99
N THR A 261 8.85 6.30 9.21
CA THR A 261 10.15 5.74 9.61
C THR A 261 10.14 4.21 9.52
N ALA A 262 9.12 3.57 10.08
CA ALA A 262 8.99 2.12 10.07
C ALA A 262 8.80 1.55 8.66
N TRP A 263 7.92 2.15 7.85
CA TRP A 263 7.71 1.73 6.46
C TRP A 263 8.94 1.96 5.59
N THR A 264 9.72 3.01 5.85
CA THR A 264 11.00 3.24 5.15
C THR A 264 12.02 2.17 5.51
N ALA A 265 12.10 1.76 6.77
CA ALA A 265 12.95 0.64 7.19
C ALA A 265 12.51 -0.69 6.53
N THR A 266 11.21 -1.00 6.56
CA THR A 266 10.64 -2.18 5.88
C THR A 266 10.90 -2.15 4.37
N ALA A 267 10.75 -0.98 3.72
CA ALA A 267 11.06 -0.79 2.31
C ALA A 267 12.54 -1.03 2.00
N ALA A 268 13.44 -0.51 2.84
CA ALA A 268 14.88 -0.70 2.69
C ALA A 268 15.28 -2.18 2.80
N ILE A 269 14.73 -2.90 3.79
CA ILE A 269 14.98 -4.34 4.01
C ILE A 269 14.44 -5.16 2.83
N THR A 270 13.18 -4.97 2.46
CA THR A 270 12.55 -5.73 1.37
C THR A 270 13.25 -5.48 0.03
N HIS A 271 13.64 -4.23 -0.24
CA HIS A 271 14.36 -3.87 -1.46
C HIS A 271 15.77 -4.46 -1.50
N THR A 272 16.55 -4.41 -0.41
CA THR A 272 17.90 -5.01 -0.38
C THR A 272 17.84 -6.52 -0.56
N VAL A 273 16.92 -7.22 0.12
CA VAL A 273 16.70 -8.65 -0.06
C VAL A 273 16.35 -8.98 -1.52
N HIS A 274 15.46 -8.19 -2.13
CA HIS A 274 15.09 -8.36 -3.54
C HIS A 274 16.30 -8.20 -4.47
N ARG A 275 17.12 -7.16 -4.28
CA ARG A 275 18.32 -6.91 -5.08
C ARG A 275 19.37 -8.00 -4.93
N ALA A 276 19.55 -8.52 -3.72
CA ALA A 276 20.47 -9.64 -3.49
C ALA A 276 20.03 -10.90 -4.24
N LYS A 277 18.72 -11.22 -4.24
CA LYS A 277 18.16 -12.35 -4.99
C LYS A 277 18.31 -12.17 -6.51
N THR A 278 18.06 -10.99 -7.05
CA THR A 278 18.18 -10.73 -8.51
C THR A 278 19.64 -10.82 -8.98
N ARG A 279 20.59 -10.25 -8.23
CA ARG A 279 22.03 -10.38 -8.53
C ARG A 279 22.49 -11.84 -8.52
N ARG A 280 22.09 -12.63 -7.51
CA ARG A 280 22.43 -14.08 -7.45
C ARG A 280 21.92 -14.87 -8.65
N LYS A 281 20.73 -14.51 -9.19
CA LYS A 281 20.20 -15.16 -10.40
C LYS A 281 20.99 -14.79 -11.65
N GLN A 282 21.46 -13.55 -11.76
CA GLN A 282 22.27 -13.09 -12.90
C GLN A 282 23.69 -13.69 -12.89
N HIS A 283 24.24 -14.04 -11.71
CA HIS A 283 25.59 -14.59 -11.57
C HIS A 283 25.67 -16.13 -11.51
N LYS A 284 24.56 -16.87 -11.56
CA LYS A 284 24.61 -18.33 -11.70
C LYS A 284 25.15 -18.68 -13.10
N PRO A 285 26.33 -19.31 -13.25
CA PRO A 285 26.82 -19.75 -14.55
C PRO A 285 25.87 -20.79 -15.14
N GLN A 286 25.69 -20.80 -16.45
CA GLN A 286 24.98 -21.86 -17.21
C GLN A 286 25.75 -23.21 -17.12
N ARG A 287 25.89 -23.79 -15.93
CA ARG A 287 26.67 -25.03 -15.70
C ARG A 287 25.85 -26.31 -15.83
N GLU A 288 24.60 -26.27 -16.29
CA GLU A 288 23.72 -27.46 -16.31
C GLU A 288 23.19 -27.90 -17.70
N ASN A 289 23.69 -27.37 -18.81
CA ASN A 289 23.33 -27.87 -20.17
C ASN A 289 24.47 -28.66 -20.86
N ARG A 290 25.32 -29.34 -20.09
CA ARG A 290 26.22 -30.40 -20.61
C ARG A 290 26.08 -31.66 -19.76
N LYS A 291 25.02 -32.42 -20.00
CA LYS A 291 24.99 -33.87 -19.82
C LYS A 291 24.09 -34.46 -20.88
#